data_AF-A0A239SS64-F1
#
_entry.id   AF-A0A239SS64-F1
#
_cell.length_a   1.000
_cell.length_b   1.000
_cell.length_c   1.000
_cell.angle_alpha   90.00
_cell.angle_beta   90.00
_cell.angle_gamma   90.00
#
_symmetry.space_group_name_H-M   'P 1'
#
loop_
_entity.id
_entity.type
_entity.pdbx_description
1 polymer ?
#
loop_
_entity_poly.entity_id
_entity_poly.type
_entity_poly.pdbx_seq_one_letter_code
_entity_poly.pdbx_strand_id
1 'polypeptide(L)' 'MLENLDRIALSLDAIETAARDVAMHSPQNAQALYTALMEIRNAIALVAQEVVRLEHELHGPLQGHPHSPGTGQS' A
#
# COMPACT_ATOMS: atom_id res chain seq x y z
N MET A 1 7.90 4.15 7.32
CA MET A 1 6.92 3.93 6.23
C MET A 1 6.60 2.45 6.04
N LEU A 2 7.60 1.57 5.93
CA LEU A 2 7.42 0.10 5.95
C LEU A 2 6.55 -0.38 7.13
N GLU A 3 6.80 0.10 8.35
CA GLU A 3 5.97 -0.22 9.53
C GLU A 3 4.49 0.16 9.39
N ASN A 4 4.16 1.21 8.64
CA ASN A 4 2.77 1.61 8.44
C ASN A 4 2.07 0.67 7.45
N LEU A 5 2.77 0.20 6.42
CA LEU A 5 2.28 -0.79 5.48
C LEU A 5 2.10 -2.16 6.17
N ASP A 6 3.03 -2.55 7.03
CA ASP A 6 2.92 -3.78 7.83
C ASP A 6 1.73 -3.73 8.80
N ARG A 7 1.50 -2.58 9.45
CA ARG A 7 0.31 -2.37 10.30
C ARG A 7 -0.99 -2.45 9.51
N ILE A 8 -1.00 -1.94 8.28
CA ILE A 8 -2.16 -2.05 7.38
C ILE A 8 -2.40 -3.51 7.00
N ALA A 9 -1.35 -4.26 6.63
CA ALA A 9 -1.47 -5.68 6.31
C ALA A 9 -2.02 -6.49 7.49
N LEU A 10 -1.53 -6.25 8.71
CA LEU A 10 -2.05 -6.87 9.93
C LEU A 10 -3.52 -6.53 10.20
N SER A 11 -3.91 -5.28 9.96
CA SER A 11 -5.30 -4.84 10.16
C SER A 11 -6.25 -5.49 9.14
N LEU A 12 -5.79 -5.67 7.91
CA LEU A 12 -6.55 -6.37 6.86
C LEU A 12 -6.77 -7.84 7.20
N ASP A 13 -5.76 -8.52 7.71
CA ASP A 13 -5.83 -9.94 8.08
C ASP A 13 -6.80 -10.18 9.26
N ALA A 14 -6.82 -9.26 10.23
CA ALA A 14 -7.77 -9.26 11.33
C ALA A 14 -9.22 -9.04 10.86
N ILE A 15 -9.42 -8.13 9.90
CA ILE A 15 -10.73 -7.86 9.29
C ILE A 15 -11.23 -9.08 8.50
N GLU A 16 -10.35 -9.73 7.71
CA GLU A 16 -10.69 -10.95 6.97
C GLU A 16 -11.10 -12.09 7.92
N THR A 17 -10.37 -12.26 9.02
CA THR A 17 -10.68 -13.25 10.06
C THR A 17 -12.04 -13.01 10.71
N ALA A 18 -12.30 -11.77 11.17
CA ALA A 18 -13.57 -11.41 11.82
C ALA A 18 -14.77 -11.64 10.90
N ALA A 19 -14.59 -11.37 9.61
CA ALA A 19 -15.65 -11.54 8.64
C ALA A 19 -15.93 -12.97 8.26
N ARG A 20 -14.88 -13.80 8.20
CA ARG A 20 -15.04 -15.23 8.01
C ARG A 20 -15.83 -15.84 9.16
N ASP A 21 -15.60 -15.37 10.39
CA ASP A 21 -16.34 -15.79 11.57
C ASP A 21 -17.82 -15.40 11.48
N VAL A 22 -18.12 -14.13 11.13
CA VAL A 22 -19.49 -13.67 10.88
C VAL A 22 -20.16 -14.46 9.74
N ALA A 23 -19.42 -14.77 8.68
CA ALA A 23 -19.93 -15.56 7.56
C ALA A 23 -20.30 -17.00 7.96
N MET A 24 -19.53 -17.62 8.84
CA MET A 24 -19.82 -18.95 9.39
C MET A 24 -21.09 -18.94 10.24
N HIS A 25 -21.35 -17.86 10.98
CA HIS A 25 -22.50 -17.73 11.87
C HIS A 25 -23.75 -17.13 11.21
N SER A 26 -23.61 -16.45 10.07
CA SER A 26 -24.71 -15.80 9.35
C SER A 26 -24.51 -15.90 7.83
N PRO A 27 -24.76 -17.08 7.23
CA PRO A 27 -24.47 -17.36 5.82
C PRO A 27 -25.22 -16.46 4.83
N GLN A 28 -26.37 -15.89 5.21
CA GLN A 28 -27.11 -14.93 4.37
C GLN A 28 -26.40 -13.57 4.24
N ASN A 29 -25.64 -13.17 5.27
CA ASN A 29 -24.87 -11.93 5.28
C ASN A 29 -23.40 -12.15 4.89
N ALA A 30 -22.94 -13.41 4.89
CA ALA A 30 -21.58 -13.83 4.55
C ALA A 30 -21.10 -13.29 3.21
N GLN A 31 -21.93 -13.41 2.16
CA GLN A 31 -21.53 -13.04 0.81
C GLN A 31 -21.34 -11.53 0.66
N ALA A 32 -22.30 -10.72 1.14
CA ALA A 32 -22.22 -9.28 1.09
C ALA A 32 -21.02 -8.75 1.91
N LEU A 33 -20.81 -9.35 3.08
CA LEU A 33 -19.67 -9.03 3.94
C LEU A 33 -18.33 -9.40 3.27
N TYR A 34 -18.20 -10.61 2.73
CA TYR A 34 -16.98 -11.03 2.04
C TYR A 34 -16.67 -10.13 0.83
N THR A 35 -17.67 -9.77 0.03
CA THR A 35 -17.51 -8.83 -1.09
C THR A 35 -17.02 -7.47 -0.62
N ALA A 36 -17.66 -6.87 0.39
CA ALA A 36 -17.26 -5.56 0.91
C ALA A 36 -15.80 -5.56 1.40
N LEU A 37 -15.33 -6.68 1.94
CA LEU A 37 -13.97 -6.79 2.47
C LEU A 37 -12.93 -6.97 1.38
N MET A 38 -13.25 -7.75 0.36
CA MET A 38 -12.41 -7.84 -0.83
C MET A 38 -12.25 -6.48 -1.49
N GLU A 39 -13.31 -5.67 -1.53
CA GLU A 39 -13.27 -4.29 -2.03
C GLU A 39 -12.38 -3.39 -1.15
N ILE A 40 -12.54 -3.45 0.17
CA ILE A 40 -11.70 -2.70 1.13
C ILE A 40 -10.22 -3.10 0.97
N ARG A 41 -9.93 -4.39 0.90
CA ARG A 41 -8.57 -4.92 0.71
C ARG A 41 -7.96 -4.41 -0.59
N ASN A 42 -8.73 -4.40 -1.67
CA ASN A 42 -8.27 -3.92 -2.97
C ASN A 42 -8.01 -2.40 -2.95
N ALA A 43 -8.93 -1.62 -2.37
CA ALA A 43 -8.77 -0.17 -2.25
C ALA A 43 -7.50 0.20 -1.46
N ILE A 44 -7.23 -0.52 -0.37
CA ILE A 44 -6.03 -0.31 0.44
C ILE A 44 -4.76 -0.70 -0.32
N ALA A 45 -4.77 -1.80 -1.07
CA ALA A 45 -3.62 -2.20 -1.89
C ALA A 45 -3.27 -1.14 -2.96
N LEU A 46 -4.29 -0.54 -3.57
CA LEU A 46 -4.10 0.56 -4.54
C LEU A 46 -3.49 1.80 -3.87
N VAL A 47 -3.98 2.19 -2.69
CA VAL A 47 -3.43 3.33 -1.93
C VAL A 47 -1.98 3.06 -1.52
N ALA A 48 -1.66 1.86 -1.05
CA ALA A 48 -0.29 1.48 -0.68
C ALA A 48 0.67 1.58 -1.86
N GLN A 49 0.27 1.09 -3.04
CA GLN A 49 1.05 1.20 -4.27
C GLN A 49 1.28 2.66 -4.66
N GLU A 50 0.25 3.49 -4.58
CA GLU A 50 0.35 4.91 -4.91
C GLU A 50 1.28 5.67 -3.96
N VAL A 51 1.25 5.35 -2.66
CA VAL A 51 2.18 5.92 -1.67
C VAL A 51 3.63 5.56 -2.04
N VAL A 52 3.91 4.29 -2.36
CA VAL A 52 5.26 3.86 -2.78
C VAL A 52 5.71 4.56 -4.07
N ARG A 53 4.79 4.73 -5.03
CA ARG A 53 5.06 5.45 -6.28
C ARG A 53 5.42 6.91 -6.02
N LEU A 54 4.62 7.61 -5.22
CA LEU A 54 4.85 9.02 -4.85
C LEU A 54 6.17 9.19 -4.08
N GLU A 55 6.49 8.26 -3.19
CA GLU A 55 7.75 8.27 -2.44
C GLU A 55 8.96 8.12 -3.37
N HIS A 56 8.86 7.27 -4.41
CA HIS A 56 9.90 7.18 -5.44
C HIS A 56 9.99 8.43 -6.32
N GLU A 57 8.89 9.14 -6.59
CA GLU A 57 8.92 10.39 -7.36
C GLU A 57 9.53 11.55 -6.56
N LEU A 58 9.20 11.63 -5.27
CA LEU A 58 9.69 12.67 -4.37
C LEU A 58 11.16 12.44 -3.96
N HIS A 59 11.58 11.18 -3.82
CA HIS A 59 12.95 10.81 -3.44
C HIS A 59 13.81 10.29 -4.62
N GLY A 60 13.27 10.25 -5.83
CA GLY A 60 13.97 9.94 -7.08
C GLY A 60 15.01 11.00 -7.46
N PRO A 61 15.93 10.70 -8.40
CA PRO A 61 17.26 11.31 -8.45
C PRO A 61 17.23 12.79 -8.83
N LEU A 62 17.12 13.66 -7.83
CA LEU A 62 17.79 14.96 -7.83
C LEU A 62 19.33 14.79 -7.80
N GLN A 63 19.84 13.57 -7.59
CA GLN A 63 21.25 13.20 -7.81
C GLN A 63 21.45 12.65 -9.22
N GLY A 64 21.33 13.54 -10.20
CA GLY A 64 21.58 13.25 -11.60
C GLY A 64 22.24 14.42 -12.32
N HIS A 65 22.97 15.29 -11.61
CA HIS A 65 23.94 16.18 -12.23
C HIS A 65 25.34 15.72 -11.81
N PRO A 66 26.11 15.03 -12.66
CA PRO A 66 27.55 15.17 -12.57
C PRO A 66 27.84 16.64 -12.91
N HIS A 67 28.10 17.42 -11.87
CA HIS A 67 28.76 18.71 -11.99
C HIS A 67 30.11 18.45 -12.68
N SER A 68 30.18 18.68 -13.98
CA SER A 68 31.46 18.74 -14.70
C SER A 68 32.26 19.89 -14.07
N PRO A 69 33.37 19.61 -13.35
CA PRO A 69 34.24 20.66 -12.88
C PRO A 69 34.92 21.25 -14.11
N GLY A 70 34.89 22.58 -14.23
CA GLY A 70 35.60 23.28 -15.29
C GLY A 70 37.07 22.91 -15.28
N THR A 71 37.57 22.45 -16.41
CA THR A 71 38.99 22.59 -16.75
C THR A 71 39.15 23.89 -17.53
N GLY A 72 39.35 24.98 -16.80
CA GLY A 72 40.16 26.07 -17.32
C GLY A 72 41.59 25.57 -17.47
N GLN A 73 42.16 25.74 -18.67
CA GLN A 73 43.57 25.64 -19.08
C GLN A 73 43.51 25.64 -20.62
N SER A 74 44.23 26.44 -21.40
CA SER A 74 45.23 27.50 -21.21
C SER A 74 45.35 28.24 -22.56
#